data_AF-A0A7V4EYB4-F1
#
_entry.id   AF-A0A7V4EYB4-F1
#
_cell.length_a   1.000
_cell.length_b   1.000
_cell.length_c   1.000
_cell.angle_alpha   90.00
_cell.angle_beta   90.00
_cell.angle_gamma   90.00
#
_symmetry.space_group_name_H-M   'P 1'
#
loop_
_entity.id
_entity.type
_entity.pdbx_description
1 polymer ?
#
loop_
_entity_poly.entity_id
_entity_poly.type
_entity_poly.pdbx_seq_one_letter_code
_entity_poly.pdbx_strand_id
1 'polypeptide(L)'
;MKTLIKILLNFLILTQVLSPQIQHIYSKKENAYVNYIKPTNQPAYPWAHGEHRVGFWTNNYIVANFNYWSWTQNIIPKEATVTSVNIKFRAYKPNHNHSFQFYFYNIPYKIDSGVNLYDQCTANNRVFTSEVYTPNSSYEVFVDLTVSSQSPVGNGWELWNAINNAVKSGNNYFTLGIKEASPSLYPTWNLVQYENPINIYKPAIDLTINYTTPNNFHTFKNKIGSTENYGNLILNEIVEDPIPSGDTISLPWGSYNSIRTAELPFIVNWNNSNTTQKFNYWDLQSSMNHHLIRHTFLAKAFSVVEFKATFLPTSVQNIKNYSSELAANQNFGRIFLQDPWYIYKDANQIWQQTDEFEDYVSPLLTSNNSITSYGGVFLNQRFDIPNQPYYSVKADYLQTFNLPQTGRTHKFYFQ
;
A
#
# COMPACT_ATOMS: atom_id res chain seq x y z
N MET A 1 -42.76 25.64 4.79
CA MET A 1 -42.20 24.77 3.73
C MET A 1 -40.78 25.15 3.31
N LYS A 2 -40.47 26.41 2.95
CA LYS A 2 -39.12 26.82 2.50
C LYS A 2 -38.00 26.63 3.54
N THR A 3 -38.31 26.69 4.83
CA THR A 3 -37.33 26.51 5.92
C THR A 3 -36.99 25.04 6.20
N LEU A 4 -37.97 24.13 6.04
CA LEU A 4 -37.75 22.68 6.20
C LEU A 4 -36.89 22.12 5.06
N ILE A 5 -37.08 22.62 3.83
CA ILE A 5 -36.30 22.21 2.65
C ILE A 5 -34.83 22.66 2.78
N LYS A 6 -34.55 23.81 3.38
CA LYS A 6 -33.16 24.25 3.66
C LYS A 6 -32.47 23.43 4.74
N ILE A 7 -33.21 22.97 5.77
CA ILE A 7 -32.66 22.08 6.80
C ILE A 7 -32.40 20.69 6.22
N LEU A 8 -33.29 20.17 5.36
CA LEU A 8 -33.09 18.89 4.67
C LEU A 8 -31.90 18.94 3.68
N LEU A 9 -31.75 20.04 2.92
CA LEU A 9 -30.60 20.20 2.01
C LEU A 9 -29.28 20.32 2.76
N ASN A 10 -29.24 21.03 3.89
CA ASN A 10 -28.02 21.09 4.72
C ASN A 10 -27.72 19.74 5.40
N PHE A 11 -28.73 18.91 5.67
CA PHE A 11 -28.53 17.55 6.19
C PHE A 11 -28.02 16.59 5.10
N LEU A 12 -28.49 16.73 3.85
CA LEU A 12 -27.99 15.93 2.72
C LEU A 12 -26.57 16.32 2.28
N ILE A 13 -26.13 17.56 2.53
CA ILE A 13 -24.74 17.99 2.25
C ILE A 13 -23.77 17.52 3.36
N LEU A 14 -24.28 17.03 4.50
CA LEU A 14 -23.47 16.57 5.64
C LEU A 14 -23.51 15.05 5.86
N THR A 15 -24.25 14.29 5.06
CA THR A 15 -23.95 12.86 4.90
C THR A 15 -22.69 12.76 4.04
N GLN A 16 -21.54 13.10 4.61
CA GLN A 16 -20.32 12.41 4.25
C GLN A 16 -20.69 10.94 4.32
N VAL A 17 -20.64 10.24 3.19
CA VAL A 17 -20.58 8.79 3.19
C VAL A 17 -19.41 8.50 4.12
N LEU A 18 -19.72 8.13 5.37
CA LEU A 18 -18.74 7.64 6.32
C LEU A 18 -18.30 6.33 5.70
N SER A 19 -17.33 6.41 4.78
CA SER A 19 -16.64 5.21 4.33
C SER A 19 -16.11 4.58 5.61
N PRO A 20 -16.42 3.31 5.88
CA PRO A 20 -16.01 2.67 7.11
C PRO A 20 -14.49 2.83 7.23
N GLN A 21 -14.05 3.49 8.32
CA GLN A 21 -12.62 3.54 8.62
C GLN A 21 -12.17 2.10 8.81
N ILE A 22 -11.29 1.64 7.91
CA ILE A 22 -10.79 0.27 7.99
C ILE A 22 -9.99 0.14 9.28
N GLN A 23 -10.29 -0.91 10.03
CA GLN A 23 -9.48 -1.31 11.17
C GLN A 23 -8.25 -2.07 10.68
N HIS A 24 -7.09 -1.62 11.12
CA HIS A 24 -5.80 -2.22 10.82
C HIS A 24 -5.18 -2.77 12.10
N ILE A 25 -4.32 -3.77 11.92
CA ILE A 25 -3.62 -4.45 13.01
C ILE A 25 -2.13 -4.47 12.70
N TYR A 26 -1.33 -3.86 13.56
CA TYR A 26 0.10 -4.12 13.64
C TYR A 26 0.33 -5.07 14.80
N SER A 27 0.94 -6.23 14.58
CA SER A 27 1.25 -7.20 15.62
C SER A 27 2.66 -7.74 15.43
N LYS A 28 3.51 -7.60 16.45
CA LYS A 28 4.91 -8.02 16.38
C LYS A 28 5.52 -8.23 17.77
N LYS A 29 6.43 -9.19 17.87
CA LYS A 29 7.40 -9.26 18.96
C LYS A 29 8.40 -8.09 18.91
N GLU A 30 9.02 -7.78 20.04
CA GLU A 30 10.03 -6.71 20.08
C GLU A 30 11.15 -6.94 19.05
N ASN A 31 11.59 -5.84 18.44
CA ASN A 31 12.73 -5.83 17.53
C ASN A 31 14.05 -6.12 18.27
N ALA A 32 14.16 -5.63 19.51
CA ALA A 32 15.34 -5.75 20.35
C ALA A 32 14.96 -5.54 21.82
N TYR A 33 15.80 -6.02 22.72
CA TYR A 33 15.70 -5.76 24.14
C TYR A 33 17.08 -5.65 24.80
N VAL A 34 17.13 -5.02 25.98
CA VAL A 34 18.34 -4.91 26.79
C VAL A 34 17.97 -4.92 28.27
N ASN A 35 18.78 -5.59 29.08
CA ASN A 35 18.69 -5.46 30.53
C ASN A 35 19.59 -4.33 31.00
N TYR A 36 19.16 -3.58 31.99
CA TYR A 36 20.05 -2.76 32.80
C TYR A 36 20.10 -3.32 34.20
N ILE A 37 21.28 -3.31 34.78
CA ILE A 37 21.49 -3.68 36.17
C ILE A 37 21.97 -2.45 36.95
N LYS A 38 21.40 -2.25 38.14
CA LYS A 38 21.76 -1.18 39.06
C LYS A 38 22.30 -1.77 40.37
N PRO A 39 23.61 -1.65 40.63
CA PRO A 39 24.18 -1.97 41.93
C PRO A 39 23.77 -0.94 42.97
N THR A 40 23.68 -1.35 44.24
CA THR A 40 23.51 -0.44 45.38
C THR A 40 24.63 0.61 45.36
N ASN A 41 24.25 1.89 45.38
CA ASN A 41 25.15 3.05 45.36
C ASN A 41 26.03 3.24 44.10
N GLN A 42 25.69 2.61 42.96
CA GLN A 42 26.38 2.86 41.69
C GLN A 42 25.39 3.23 40.57
N PRO A 43 25.87 3.91 39.50
CA PRO A 43 25.08 4.11 38.30
C PRO A 43 24.63 2.78 37.69
N ALA A 44 23.44 2.77 37.09
CA ALA A 44 22.99 1.62 36.33
C ALA A 44 23.78 1.51 35.01
N TYR A 45 23.96 0.29 34.51
CA TYR A 45 24.62 0.06 33.22
C TYR A 45 23.95 -1.08 32.44
N PRO A 46 24.10 -1.10 31.09
CA PRO A 46 23.62 -2.21 30.27
C PRO A 46 24.25 -3.53 30.72
N TRP A 47 23.41 -4.53 30.97
CA TRP A 47 23.83 -5.83 31.44
C TRP A 47 23.74 -6.84 30.30
N ALA A 48 24.89 -7.34 29.85
CA ALA A 48 25.04 -8.26 28.72
C ALA A 48 24.56 -9.70 29.00
N HIS A 49 23.54 -9.87 29.84
CA HIS A 49 22.84 -11.14 29.98
C HIS A 49 21.74 -11.23 28.92
N GLY A 50 21.80 -12.26 28.09
CA GLY A 50 20.87 -12.49 26.98
C GLY A 50 19.51 -13.06 27.37
N GLU A 51 19.09 -12.97 28.64
CA GLU A 51 17.77 -13.39 29.10
C GLU A 51 16.96 -12.16 29.49
N HIS A 52 15.66 -12.07 29.17
CA HIS A 52 14.86 -10.95 29.65
C HIS A 52 14.63 -11.06 31.17
N ARG A 53 15.31 -10.23 31.97
CA ARG A 53 15.28 -10.33 33.44
C ARG A 53 14.74 -9.07 34.07
N VAL A 54 13.92 -9.24 35.11
CA VAL A 54 13.39 -8.13 35.91
C VAL A 54 13.45 -8.51 37.39
N GLY A 55 13.78 -7.56 38.25
CA GLY A 55 13.75 -7.73 39.70
C GLY A 55 15.12 -7.85 40.36
N PHE A 56 15.17 -8.48 41.53
CA PHE A 56 16.38 -8.51 42.36
C PHE A 56 17.32 -9.70 42.04
N TRP A 57 18.52 -9.45 41.52
CA TRP A 57 19.41 -10.50 40.98
C TRP A 57 20.38 -11.10 41.99
N THR A 58 20.80 -10.36 43.01
CA THR A 58 21.61 -10.78 44.18
C THR A 58 21.58 -9.65 45.21
N ASN A 59 22.24 -9.82 46.38
CA ASN A 59 22.15 -8.95 47.58
C ASN A 59 22.30 -7.42 47.40
N ASN A 60 22.57 -6.89 46.21
CA ASN A 60 22.67 -5.45 45.96
C ASN A 60 22.33 -5.03 44.51
N TYR A 61 21.63 -5.86 43.73
CA TYR A 61 21.45 -5.56 42.30
C TYR A 61 19.98 -5.63 41.88
N ILE A 62 19.48 -4.55 41.28
CA ILE A 62 18.14 -4.47 40.71
C ILE A 62 18.25 -4.45 39.18
N VAL A 63 17.52 -5.35 38.53
CA VAL A 63 17.46 -5.48 37.08
C VAL A 63 16.16 -4.88 36.55
N ALA A 64 16.28 -4.12 35.47
CA ALA A 64 15.18 -3.63 34.66
C ALA A 64 15.35 -4.10 33.22
N ASN A 65 14.25 -4.41 32.54
CA ASN A 65 14.26 -4.86 31.15
C ASN A 65 13.66 -3.79 30.25
N PHE A 66 14.26 -3.55 29.09
CA PHE A 66 13.85 -2.54 28.12
C PHE A 66 13.62 -3.19 26.77
N ASN A 67 12.47 -2.95 26.18
CA ASN A 67 11.98 -3.63 24.98
C ASN A 67 11.61 -2.61 23.91
N TYR A 68 11.98 -2.88 22.66
CA TYR A 68 11.90 -1.91 21.57
C TYR A 68 11.11 -2.45 20.39
N TRP A 69 10.15 -1.66 19.91
CA TRP A 69 9.43 -1.90 18.65
C TRP A 69 9.62 -0.72 17.71
N SER A 70 9.62 -1.01 16.42
CA SER A 70 9.66 -0.01 15.35
C SER A 70 8.81 -0.44 14.17
N TRP A 71 8.21 0.54 13.52
CA TRP A 71 7.42 0.38 12.31
C TRP A 71 7.84 1.43 11.27
N THR A 72 7.18 1.44 10.12
CA THR A 72 7.37 2.47 9.08
C THR A 72 6.05 3.20 8.87
N GLN A 73 6.10 4.38 8.26
CA GLN A 73 4.90 5.15 7.90
C GLN A 73 4.01 4.43 6.87
N ASN A 74 4.57 3.45 6.14
CA ASN A 74 3.81 2.57 5.25
C ASN A 74 3.02 1.49 6.00
N ILE A 75 3.40 1.19 7.25
CA ILE A 75 2.69 0.25 8.11
C ILE A 75 1.67 1.03 8.95
N ILE A 76 2.14 1.94 9.81
CA ILE A 76 1.27 2.82 10.61
C ILE A 76 1.59 4.27 10.24
N PRO A 77 0.74 4.95 9.45
CA PRO A 77 0.96 6.36 9.08
C PRO A 77 0.70 7.29 10.28
N LYS A 78 1.25 8.52 10.27
CA LYS A 78 1.09 9.48 11.38
C LYS A 78 -0.36 9.95 11.55
N GLU A 79 -1.14 9.86 10.49
CA GLU A 79 -2.56 10.18 10.47
C GLU A 79 -3.42 9.10 11.15
N ALA A 80 -2.86 7.89 11.35
CA ALA A 80 -3.56 6.80 12.01
C ALA A 80 -4.01 7.17 13.42
N THR A 81 -5.19 6.71 13.81
CA THR A 81 -5.74 6.85 15.15
C THR A 81 -5.68 5.50 15.84
N VAL A 82 -4.87 5.39 16.89
CA VAL A 82 -4.74 4.14 17.66
C VAL A 82 -6.02 3.90 18.43
N THR A 83 -6.69 2.78 18.16
CA THR A 83 -7.94 2.40 18.82
C THR A 83 -7.69 1.60 20.08
N SER A 84 -6.73 0.67 20.05
CA SER A 84 -6.29 -0.07 21.24
C SER A 84 -4.86 -0.58 21.09
N VAL A 85 -4.24 -0.87 22.24
CA VAL A 85 -2.93 -1.49 22.34
C VAL A 85 -3.06 -2.73 23.21
N ASN A 86 -2.45 -3.82 22.78
CA ASN A 86 -2.30 -5.03 23.57
C ASN A 86 -0.81 -5.33 23.80
N ILE A 87 -0.45 -5.64 25.04
CA ILE A 87 0.87 -6.14 25.43
C ILE A 87 0.69 -7.51 26.04
N LYS A 88 1.43 -8.48 25.51
CA LYS A 88 1.28 -9.88 25.88
C LYS A 88 2.61 -10.57 26.05
N PHE A 89 2.78 -11.25 27.18
CA PHE A 89 3.96 -12.06 27.50
C PHE A 89 3.68 -13.03 28.63
N ARG A 90 4.61 -13.95 28.86
CA ARG A 90 4.62 -14.82 30.03
C ARG A 90 5.77 -14.40 30.95
N ALA A 91 5.52 -14.37 32.26
CA ALA A 91 6.56 -14.17 33.26
C ALA A 91 6.80 -15.48 34.02
N TYR A 92 8.07 -15.84 34.20
CA TYR A 92 8.49 -17.02 34.97
C TYR A 92 9.19 -16.58 36.25
N LYS A 93 8.60 -16.86 37.41
CA LYS A 93 9.16 -16.54 38.73
C LYS A 93 9.62 -17.84 39.40
N PRO A 94 10.94 -18.05 39.61
CA PRO A 94 11.47 -19.32 40.14
C PRO A 94 10.97 -19.74 41.53
N ASN A 95 10.30 -18.86 42.27
CA ASN A 95 9.75 -19.14 43.60
C ASN A 95 8.24 -18.86 43.61
N HIS A 96 7.43 -19.94 43.70
CA HIS A 96 5.96 -19.88 43.64
C HIS A 96 5.30 -19.19 44.85
N ASN A 97 6.04 -18.99 45.94
CA ASN A 97 5.53 -18.32 47.15
C ASN A 97 5.66 -16.79 47.09
N HIS A 98 6.30 -16.25 46.06
CA HIS A 98 6.52 -14.82 45.92
C HIS A 98 5.58 -14.24 44.87
N SER A 99 4.51 -13.59 45.32
CA SER A 99 3.72 -12.70 44.48
C SER A 99 4.57 -11.49 44.08
N PHE A 100 4.34 -10.94 42.90
CA PHE A 100 5.08 -9.78 42.41
C PHE A 100 4.16 -8.80 41.68
N GLN A 101 4.62 -7.56 41.62
CA GLN A 101 3.98 -6.47 40.89
C GLN A 101 5.07 -5.76 40.08
N PHE A 102 4.72 -5.17 38.95
CA PHE A 102 5.65 -4.44 38.10
C PHE A 102 5.06 -3.14 37.58
N TYR A 103 5.95 -2.29 37.07
CA TYR A 103 5.62 -1.05 36.40
C TYR A 103 6.07 -1.09 34.94
N PHE A 104 5.29 -0.46 34.07
CA PHE A 104 5.74 -0.09 32.74
C PHE A 104 6.13 1.38 32.68
N TYR A 105 7.17 1.66 31.91
CA TYR A 105 7.66 3.00 31.64
C TYR A 105 7.74 3.22 30.13
N ASN A 106 7.23 4.36 29.66
CA ASN A 106 7.48 4.84 28.31
C ASN A 106 8.84 5.52 28.26
N ILE A 107 9.78 4.96 27.50
CA ILE A 107 11.13 5.49 27.40
C ILE A 107 11.24 6.27 26.09
N PRO A 108 11.48 7.60 26.14
CA PRO A 108 11.43 8.48 24.97
C PRO A 108 12.70 8.39 24.10
N TYR A 109 13.39 7.26 24.14
CA TYR A 109 14.64 7.02 23.42
C TYR A 109 14.65 5.61 22.85
N LYS A 110 15.34 5.43 21.72
CA LYS A 110 15.67 4.11 21.19
C LYS A 110 16.66 3.38 22.11
N ILE A 111 16.67 2.06 22.00
CA ILE A 111 17.54 1.19 22.80
C ILE A 111 19.04 1.45 22.57
N ASP A 112 19.40 1.94 21.38
CA ASP A 112 20.77 2.23 20.91
C ASP A 112 21.13 3.73 20.99
N SER A 113 20.33 4.54 21.68
CA SER A 113 20.49 6.00 21.77
C SER A 113 21.73 6.47 22.54
N GLY A 114 22.42 5.58 23.26
CA GLY A 114 23.50 5.93 24.20
C GLY A 114 23.01 6.55 25.51
N VAL A 115 21.71 6.77 25.68
CA VAL A 115 21.10 7.26 26.94
C VAL A 115 20.97 6.11 27.92
N ASN A 116 21.22 6.38 29.21
CA ASN A 116 20.96 5.42 30.28
C ASN A 116 19.44 5.24 30.45
N LEU A 117 18.89 4.15 29.90
CA LEU A 117 17.46 3.88 29.91
C LEU A 117 16.92 3.65 31.33
N TYR A 118 17.74 3.13 32.25
CA TYR A 118 17.35 2.90 33.64
C TYR A 118 16.98 4.19 34.36
N ASP A 119 17.75 5.26 34.12
CA ASP A 119 17.50 6.57 34.73
C ASP A 119 16.25 7.26 34.16
N GLN A 120 15.73 6.77 33.01
CA GLN A 120 14.48 7.23 32.44
C GLN A 120 13.24 6.57 33.08
N CYS A 121 13.40 5.58 33.97
CA CYS A 121 12.29 5.00 34.72
C CYS A 121 11.85 5.88 35.90
N THR A 122 11.45 7.11 35.60
CA THR A 122 10.95 8.11 36.55
C THR A 122 9.44 7.99 36.75
N ALA A 123 8.89 8.63 37.78
CA ALA A 123 7.44 8.66 38.03
C ALA A 123 6.66 9.25 36.84
N ASN A 124 7.23 10.24 36.14
CA ASN A 124 6.61 10.90 34.98
C ASN A 124 6.55 9.99 33.75
N ASN A 125 7.48 9.05 33.63
CA ASN A 125 7.53 8.12 32.51
C ASN A 125 6.76 6.83 32.80
N ARG A 126 6.23 6.63 34.01
CA ARG A 126 5.45 5.44 34.36
C ARG A 126 4.09 5.50 33.68
N VAL A 127 3.77 4.47 32.90
CA VAL A 127 2.54 4.39 32.09
C VAL A 127 1.58 3.28 32.51
N PHE A 128 2.01 2.40 33.41
CA PHE A 128 1.15 1.34 33.95
C PHE A 128 1.71 0.82 35.27
N THR A 129 0.81 0.40 36.16
CA THR A 129 1.11 -0.41 37.35
C THR A 129 0.28 -1.66 37.27
N SER A 130 0.92 -2.83 37.34
CA SER A 130 0.20 -4.10 37.32
C SER A 130 -0.60 -4.31 38.60
N GLU A 131 -1.55 -5.23 38.56
CA GLU A 131 -2.02 -5.89 39.79
C GLU A 131 -0.90 -6.74 40.40
N VAL A 132 -1.15 -7.28 41.59
CA VAL A 132 -0.25 -8.25 42.22
C VAL A 132 -0.52 -9.63 41.62
N TYR A 133 0.47 -10.20 40.96
CA TYR A 133 0.39 -11.52 40.37
C TYR A 133 0.98 -12.59 41.27
N THR A 134 0.35 -13.77 41.28
CA THR A 134 0.86 -14.98 41.94
C THR A 134 1.13 -16.04 40.87
N PRO A 135 2.33 -16.63 40.81
CA PRO A 135 2.64 -17.68 39.84
C PRO A 135 1.73 -18.91 40.00
N ASN A 136 1.41 -19.57 38.88
CA ASN A 136 0.73 -20.86 38.89
C ASN A 136 1.67 -22.00 39.36
N SER A 137 1.18 -23.25 39.37
CA SER A 137 1.96 -24.44 39.75
C SER A 137 3.17 -24.71 38.85
N SER A 138 3.21 -24.14 37.64
CA SER A 138 4.33 -24.20 36.70
C SER A 138 5.27 -23.00 36.82
N TYR A 139 5.11 -22.16 37.85
CA TYR A 139 5.91 -20.95 38.10
C TYR A 139 5.65 -19.81 37.09
N GLU A 140 4.49 -19.82 36.43
CA GLU A 140 4.18 -18.90 35.33
C GLU A 140 3.06 -17.92 35.69
N VAL A 141 3.15 -16.72 35.12
CA VAL A 141 2.10 -15.71 35.07
C VAL A 141 1.91 -15.31 33.62
N PHE A 142 0.66 -15.23 33.17
CA PHE A 142 0.33 -14.77 31.82
C PHE A 142 -0.17 -13.33 31.90
N VAL A 143 0.49 -12.44 31.19
CA VAL A 143 0.08 -11.05 31.05
C VAL A 143 -0.50 -10.88 29.65
N ASP A 144 -1.75 -10.44 29.60
CA ASP A 144 -2.48 -10.09 28.37
C ASP A 144 -3.26 -8.80 28.63
N LEU A 145 -2.55 -7.67 28.53
CA LEU A 145 -3.07 -6.35 28.88
C LEU A 145 -3.56 -5.65 27.61
N THR A 146 -4.86 -5.36 27.53
CA THR A 146 -5.43 -4.52 26.47
C THR A 146 -5.87 -3.17 27.04
N VAL A 147 -5.39 -2.08 26.43
CA VAL A 147 -5.69 -0.69 26.82
C VAL A 147 -6.16 0.13 25.63
N SER A 148 -6.96 1.15 25.86
CA SER A 148 -7.53 2.02 24.83
C SER A 148 -7.71 3.46 25.33
N SER A 149 -8.22 4.33 24.45
CA SER A 149 -8.62 5.70 24.82
C SER A 149 -9.65 5.77 25.95
N GLN A 150 -10.38 4.67 26.21
CA GLN A 150 -11.40 4.55 27.24
C GLN A 150 -10.88 3.89 28.53
N SER A 151 -9.63 3.41 28.55
CA SER A 151 -9.03 2.89 29.78
C SER A 151 -8.97 3.99 30.85
N PRO A 152 -9.14 3.67 32.15
CA PRO A 152 -8.99 4.66 33.21
C PRO A 152 -7.54 5.16 33.33
N VAL A 153 -7.38 6.44 33.68
CA VAL A 153 -6.09 7.05 34.06
C VAL A 153 -5.48 6.26 35.22
N GLY A 154 -4.18 5.95 35.13
CA GLY A 154 -3.44 5.11 36.08
C GLY A 154 -3.55 3.60 35.81
N ASN A 155 -4.54 3.16 35.03
CA ASN A 155 -4.80 1.76 34.69
C ASN A 155 -4.61 1.50 33.19
N GLY A 156 -3.57 2.10 32.61
CA GLY A 156 -3.09 1.78 31.26
C GLY A 156 -3.51 2.77 30.16
N TRP A 157 -4.30 3.80 30.48
CA TRP A 157 -4.56 4.90 29.55
C TRP A 157 -3.26 5.57 29.08
N GLU A 158 -2.30 5.78 29.99
CA GLU A 158 -1.01 6.39 29.71
C GLU A 158 -0.18 5.55 28.73
N LEU A 159 -0.31 4.23 28.79
CA LEU A 159 0.35 3.32 27.86
C LEU A 159 -0.24 3.47 26.45
N TRP A 160 -1.57 3.46 26.33
CA TRP A 160 -2.23 3.75 25.05
C TRP A 160 -1.84 5.14 24.52
N ASN A 161 -1.87 6.16 25.38
CA ASN A 161 -1.56 7.54 25.01
C ASN A 161 -0.11 7.70 24.55
N ALA A 162 0.85 7.03 25.20
CA ALA A 162 2.25 7.04 24.79
C ALA A 162 2.45 6.51 23.36
N ILE A 163 1.82 5.37 23.02
CA ILE A 163 1.90 4.78 21.68
C ILE A 163 1.14 5.62 20.66
N ASN A 164 -0.04 6.14 21.01
CA ASN A 164 -0.78 7.06 20.15
C ASN A 164 0.04 8.32 19.84
N ASN A 165 0.73 8.89 20.83
CA ASN A 165 1.62 10.04 20.62
C ASN A 165 2.84 9.70 19.76
N ALA A 166 3.43 8.50 19.90
CA ALA A 166 4.49 8.03 19.02
C ALA A 166 4.01 7.98 17.55
N VAL A 167 2.83 7.39 17.31
CA VAL A 167 2.19 7.37 15.99
C VAL A 167 1.94 8.79 15.47
N LYS A 168 1.24 9.64 16.24
CA LYS A 168 0.85 11.00 15.80
C LYS A 168 2.05 11.93 15.56
N SER A 169 3.14 11.75 16.29
CA SER A 169 4.38 12.51 16.08
C SER A 169 5.20 12.03 14.88
N GLY A 170 4.85 10.89 14.27
CA GLY A 170 5.66 10.24 13.24
C GLY A 170 6.94 9.58 13.79
N ASN A 171 7.08 9.49 15.12
CA ASN A 171 8.11 8.69 15.77
C ASN A 171 7.73 7.23 15.65
N ASN A 172 8.24 6.56 14.62
CA ASN A 172 7.83 5.18 14.28
C ASN A 172 8.47 4.12 15.18
N TYR A 173 8.51 4.35 16.49
CA TYR A 173 9.03 3.42 17.48
C TYR A 173 8.38 3.58 18.86
N PHE A 174 8.51 2.54 19.68
CA PHE A 174 8.12 2.55 21.09
C PHE A 174 9.15 1.75 21.91
N THR A 175 9.59 2.32 23.03
CA THR A 175 10.50 1.65 23.97
C THR A 175 9.81 1.52 25.33
N LEU A 176 9.65 0.27 25.79
CA LEU A 176 8.99 -0.07 27.05
C LEU A 176 10.03 -0.50 28.09
N GLY A 177 10.13 0.23 29.20
CA GLY A 177 10.87 -0.21 30.39
C GLY A 177 9.97 -1.00 31.35
N ILE A 178 10.48 -2.08 31.93
CA ILE A 178 9.78 -2.94 32.90
C ILE A 178 10.63 -3.05 34.17
N LYS A 179 10.03 -2.73 35.33
CA LYS A 179 10.68 -2.87 36.65
C LYS A 179 9.76 -3.55 37.65
N GLU A 180 10.33 -4.37 38.53
CA GLU A 180 9.61 -4.89 39.70
C GLU A 180 9.28 -3.74 40.67
N ALA A 181 8.04 -3.70 41.15
CA ALA A 181 7.56 -2.69 42.07
C ALA A 181 8.12 -2.87 43.48
N SER A 182 8.36 -4.12 43.88
CA SER A 182 9.03 -4.49 45.14
C SER A 182 10.39 -5.11 44.86
N PRO A 183 11.46 -4.31 44.74
CA PRO A 183 12.78 -4.77 44.33
C PRO A 183 13.51 -5.59 45.41
N SER A 184 12.86 -5.94 46.52
CA SER A 184 13.44 -6.78 47.58
C SER A 184 13.15 -8.29 47.40
N LEU A 185 12.36 -8.66 46.38
CA LEU A 185 11.91 -10.05 46.18
C LEU A 185 12.90 -10.86 45.32
N TYR A 186 13.89 -11.45 45.97
CA TYR A 186 14.84 -12.38 45.34
C TYR A 186 14.18 -13.72 44.92
N PRO A 187 14.60 -14.36 43.81
CA PRO A 187 15.46 -13.84 42.73
C PRO A 187 14.64 -13.10 41.65
N THR A 188 15.32 -12.54 40.64
CA THR A 188 14.68 -12.01 39.42
C THR A 188 13.70 -13.00 38.80
N TRP A 189 12.70 -12.50 38.10
CA TRP A 189 11.88 -13.27 37.19
C TRP A 189 12.27 -13.00 35.74
N ASN A 190 11.89 -13.92 34.86
CA ASN A 190 12.17 -13.83 33.43
C ASN A 190 10.91 -13.50 32.64
N LEU A 191 11.04 -12.63 31.62
CA LEU A 191 10.04 -12.50 30.58
C LEU A 191 10.32 -13.59 29.53
N VAL A 192 9.28 -14.32 29.13
CA VAL A 192 9.38 -15.37 28.14
C VAL A 192 8.20 -15.28 27.18
N GLN A 193 8.40 -15.80 25.97
CA GLN A 193 7.37 -15.75 24.94
C GLN A 193 6.06 -16.41 25.39
N TYR A 194 4.95 -15.86 24.90
CA TYR A 194 3.62 -16.36 25.27
C TYR A 194 3.36 -17.76 24.72
N GLU A 195 3.90 -18.12 23.55
CA GLU A 195 3.71 -19.44 22.92
C GLU A 195 4.70 -20.51 23.39
N ASN A 196 4.36 -21.78 23.16
CA ASN A 196 5.26 -22.92 23.39
C ASN A 196 5.92 -23.37 22.07
N PRO A 197 7.17 -23.87 22.07
CA PRO A 197 8.04 -24.12 23.22
C PRO A 197 8.70 -22.83 23.74
N ILE A 198 8.99 -22.72 25.04
CA ILE A 198 9.60 -21.52 25.64
C ILE A 198 11.05 -21.34 25.18
N ASN A 199 11.44 -20.12 24.78
CA ASN A 199 12.83 -19.72 24.57
C ASN A 199 13.10 -18.39 25.28
N ILE A 200 13.98 -18.43 26.28
CA ILE A 200 14.29 -17.30 27.16
C ILE A 200 15.32 -16.31 26.56
N TYR A 201 15.94 -16.67 25.44
CA TYR A 201 16.96 -15.87 24.74
C TYR A 201 16.41 -15.11 23.52
N LYS A 202 15.08 -15.14 23.31
CA LYS A 202 14.42 -14.51 22.17
C LYS A 202 13.45 -13.41 22.64
N PRO A 203 13.14 -12.44 21.76
CA PRO A 203 11.96 -11.59 21.90
C PRO A 203 10.77 -12.35 22.49
N ALA A 204 10.29 -11.85 23.62
CA ALA A 204 9.31 -12.46 24.50
C ALA A 204 7.97 -11.69 24.53
N ILE A 205 7.99 -10.38 24.28
CA ILE A 205 6.80 -9.54 24.41
C ILE A 205 6.19 -9.25 23.04
N ASP A 206 4.92 -9.60 22.90
CA ASP A 206 4.07 -9.25 21.77
C ASP A 206 3.43 -7.88 22.00
N LEU A 207 3.60 -6.98 21.04
CA LEU A 207 2.88 -5.72 20.95
C LEU A 207 1.90 -5.79 19.78
N THR A 208 0.63 -5.57 20.07
CA THR A 208 -0.40 -5.38 19.05
C THR A 208 -0.98 -3.98 19.15
N ILE A 209 -0.98 -3.24 18.05
CA ILE A 209 -1.58 -1.91 17.91
C ILE A 209 -2.74 -2.05 16.93
N ASN A 210 -3.95 -1.85 17.42
CA ASN A 210 -5.13 -1.67 16.57
C ASN A 210 -5.27 -0.18 16.26
N TYR A 211 -5.52 0.15 15.00
CA TYR A 211 -5.68 1.54 14.59
C TYR A 211 -6.64 1.66 13.41
N THR A 212 -7.20 2.86 13.25
CA THR A 212 -7.88 3.26 12.03
C THR A 212 -7.06 4.31 11.30
N THR A 213 -7.29 4.45 10.01
CA THR A 213 -6.69 5.52 9.19
C THR A 213 -7.79 6.37 8.57
N PRO A 214 -7.55 7.66 8.31
CA PRO A 214 -8.47 8.44 7.50
C PRO A 214 -8.52 7.88 6.07
N ASN A 215 -9.55 8.28 5.33
CA ASN A 215 -9.59 8.03 3.90
C ASN A 215 -8.52 8.85 3.18
N ASN A 216 -8.07 8.33 2.04
CA ASN A 216 -7.15 8.99 1.13
C ASN A 216 -7.95 9.59 -0.03
N PHE A 217 -7.68 10.84 -0.37
CA PHE A 217 -8.34 11.54 -1.47
C PHE A 217 -7.53 11.41 -2.75
N HIS A 218 -8.19 10.99 -3.83
CA HIS A 218 -7.57 10.75 -5.13
C HIS A 218 -8.29 11.59 -6.18
N THR A 219 -7.53 12.39 -6.94
CA THR A 219 -8.06 13.15 -8.06
C THR A 219 -7.79 12.40 -9.36
N PHE A 220 -8.82 12.24 -10.18
CA PHE A 220 -8.73 11.51 -11.44
C PHE A 220 -9.04 12.44 -12.61
N LYS A 221 -8.20 12.41 -13.65
CA LYS A 221 -8.30 13.35 -14.78
C LYS A 221 -8.07 12.67 -16.12
N ASN A 222 -8.84 13.06 -17.12
CA ASN A 222 -8.50 12.89 -18.53
C ASN A 222 -7.82 14.18 -19.02
N LYS A 223 -6.59 14.05 -19.51
CA LYS A 223 -5.78 15.13 -20.07
C LYS A 223 -5.78 15.04 -21.59
N ILE A 224 -6.37 16.02 -22.26
CA ILE A 224 -6.42 16.14 -23.73
C ILE A 224 -5.85 17.50 -24.12
N GLY A 225 -4.62 17.52 -24.63
CA GLY A 225 -3.86 18.76 -24.81
C GLY A 225 -3.66 19.48 -23.47
N SER A 226 -4.20 20.70 -23.34
CA SER A 226 -4.19 21.49 -22.10
C SER A 226 -5.44 21.33 -21.24
N THR A 227 -6.44 20.55 -21.68
CA THR A 227 -7.72 20.36 -20.99
C THR A 227 -7.63 19.16 -20.04
N GLU A 228 -8.04 19.33 -18.78
CA GLU A 228 -8.04 18.27 -17.75
C GLU A 228 -9.41 17.95 -17.14
N ASN A 229 -10.49 18.57 -17.63
CA ASN A 229 -11.82 18.51 -17.04
C ASN A 229 -12.86 17.86 -17.97
N TYR A 230 -12.43 17.02 -18.91
CA TYR A 230 -13.32 16.39 -19.90
C TYR A 230 -13.61 14.92 -19.60
N GLY A 231 -14.85 14.52 -19.80
CA GLY A 231 -15.24 13.12 -19.76
C GLY A 231 -15.22 12.54 -18.35
N ASN A 232 -15.22 11.22 -18.27
CA ASN A 232 -15.29 10.49 -17.01
C ASN A 232 -14.21 9.41 -16.90
N LEU A 233 -14.05 8.90 -15.67
CA LEU A 233 -13.21 7.77 -15.34
C LEU A 233 -14.04 6.72 -14.59
N ILE A 234 -13.65 5.45 -14.71
CA ILE A 234 -14.30 4.30 -14.07
C ILE A 234 -13.36 3.72 -13.03
N LEU A 235 -13.80 3.71 -11.78
CA LEU A 235 -13.08 3.13 -10.64
C LEU A 235 -13.61 1.71 -10.37
N ASN A 236 -12.69 0.76 -10.21
CA ASN A 236 -12.97 -0.64 -9.89
C ASN A 236 -13.98 -1.32 -10.84
N GLU A 237 -14.00 -0.89 -12.10
CA GLU A 237 -14.96 -1.35 -13.13
C GLU A 237 -16.44 -1.13 -12.78
N ILE A 238 -16.74 -0.22 -11.83
CA ILE A 238 -18.11 0.18 -11.48
C ILE A 238 -18.56 1.22 -12.51
N VAL A 239 -19.21 0.76 -13.58
CA VAL A 239 -19.59 1.61 -14.72
C VAL A 239 -20.83 2.48 -14.45
N GLU A 240 -21.63 2.10 -13.44
CA GLU A 240 -22.84 2.80 -13.04
C GLU A 240 -22.56 4.09 -12.24
N ASP A 241 -21.34 4.23 -11.72
CA ASP A 241 -20.89 5.38 -10.91
C ASP A 241 -19.59 5.98 -11.49
N PRO A 242 -19.67 6.58 -12.69
CA PRO A 242 -18.51 7.20 -13.33
C PRO A 242 -18.06 8.45 -12.56
N ILE A 243 -16.74 8.65 -12.46
CA ILE A 243 -16.11 9.79 -11.81
C ILE A 243 -15.85 10.88 -12.87
N PRO A 244 -16.44 12.07 -12.76
CA PRO A 244 -16.12 13.18 -13.65
C PRO A 244 -14.63 13.55 -13.60
N SER A 245 -14.05 13.90 -14.75
CA SER A 245 -12.66 14.33 -14.80
C SER A 245 -12.42 15.60 -13.99
N GLY A 246 -11.44 15.54 -13.09
CA GLY A 246 -11.12 16.59 -12.12
C GLY A 246 -11.73 16.37 -10.74
N ASP A 247 -12.66 15.42 -10.60
CA ASP A 247 -13.26 15.10 -9.31
C ASP A 247 -12.30 14.34 -8.40
N THR A 248 -12.59 14.46 -7.10
CA THR A 248 -11.80 13.86 -6.04
C THR A 248 -12.63 12.84 -5.28
N ILE A 249 -12.15 11.61 -5.23
CA ILE A 249 -12.81 10.50 -4.55
C ILE A 249 -12.03 10.10 -3.29
N SER A 250 -12.78 9.81 -2.24
CA SER A 250 -12.27 9.30 -0.98
C SER A 250 -12.21 7.77 -1.02
N LEU A 251 -11.01 7.20 -0.92
CA LEU A 251 -10.76 5.76 -0.89
C LEU A 251 -10.24 5.31 0.48
N PRO A 252 -10.69 4.15 1.00
CA PRO A 252 -10.13 3.59 2.22
C PRO A 252 -8.62 3.32 2.09
N TRP A 253 -7.85 3.64 3.11
CA TRP A 253 -6.40 3.35 3.11
C TRP A 253 -6.14 1.84 3.01
N GLY A 254 -5.12 1.47 2.25
CA GLY A 254 -4.75 0.07 2.04
C GLY A 254 -5.70 -0.71 1.13
N SER A 255 -6.71 -0.06 0.53
CA SER A 255 -7.54 -0.69 -0.48
C SER A 255 -6.81 -0.76 -1.83
N TYR A 256 -6.88 -1.92 -2.48
CA TYR A 256 -6.45 -2.10 -3.85
C TYR A 256 -7.54 -1.62 -4.79
N ASN A 257 -7.18 -0.74 -5.72
CA ASN A 257 -8.12 -0.14 -6.66
C ASN A 257 -7.58 -0.24 -8.09
N SER A 258 -8.48 -0.21 -9.07
CA SER A 258 -8.18 -0.02 -10.47
C SER A 258 -8.91 1.22 -10.98
N ILE A 259 -8.28 1.98 -11.87
CA ILE A 259 -8.92 3.09 -12.57
C ILE A 259 -8.70 2.92 -14.07
N ARG A 260 -9.72 3.26 -14.86
CA ARG A 260 -9.59 3.48 -16.30
C ARG A 260 -10.37 4.71 -16.76
N THR A 261 -10.06 5.25 -17.93
CA THR A 261 -10.94 6.25 -18.55
C THR A 261 -12.24 5.61 -19.05
N ALA A 262 -13.33 6.39 -19.07
CA ALA A 262 -14.60 6.00 -19.69
C ALA A 262 -14.64 6.34 -21.19
N GLU A 263 -13.70 7.18 -21.66
CA GLU A 263 -13.68 7.73 -23.02
C GLU A 263 -13.06 6.74 -24.03
N LEU A 264 -13.70 5.58 -24.14
CA LEU A 264 -13.22 4.42 -24.90
C LEU A 264 -14.16 4.06 -26.05
N PRO A 265 -13.63 3.55 -27.17
CA PRO A 265 -12.21 3.25 -27.40
C PRO A 265 -11.36 4.48 -27.72
N PHE A 266 -11.98 5.60 -28.09
CA PHE A 266 -11.37 6.91 -28.35
C PHE A 266 -12.47 7.98 -28.56
N ILE A 267 -12.08 9.25 -28.58
CA ILE A 267 -12.97 10.40 -28.76
C ILE A 267 -12.86 10.90 -30.20
N VAL A 268 -13.93 10.76 -30.98
CA VAL A 268 -13.99 11.20 -32.38
C VAL A 268 -14.31 12.70 -32.46
N ASN A 269 -13.68 13.41 -33.40
CA ASN A 269 -13.92 14.83 -33.67
C ASN A 269 -13.83 15.71 -32.41
N TRP A 270 -12.77 15.54 -31.64
CA TRP A 270 -12.51 16.28 -30.41
C TRP A 270 -12.65 17.79 -30.61
N ASN A 271 -13.54 18.43 -29.86
CA ASN A 271 -13.81 19.88 -29.94
C ASN A 271 -14.02 20.42 -31.37
N ASN A 272 -14.67 19.65 -32.24
CA ASN A 272 -14.89 20.03 -33.65
C ASN A 272 -13.60 20.30 -34.44
N SER A 273 -12.48 19.73 -34.00
CA SER A 273 -11.16 19.92 -34.66
C SER A 273 -10.91 18.93 -35.79
N ASN A 274 -11.84 18.01 -36.06
CA ASN A 274 -11.65 16.83 -36.93
C ASN A 274 -10.47 15.93 -36.50
N THR A 275 -10.01 16.05 -35.25
CA THR A 275 -9.01 15.15 -34.69
C THR A 275 -9.66 14.09 -33.82
N THR A 276 -9.17 12.86 -33.89
CA THR A 276 -9.58 11.78 -33.00
C THR A 276 -8.53 11.60 -31.92
N GLN A 277 -8.95 11.60 -30.67
CA GLN A 277 -8.08 11.52 -29.50
C GLN A 277 -8.21 10.12 -28.88
N LYS A 278 -7.10 9.39 -28.79
CA LYS A 278 -7.06 8.03 -28.21
C LYS A 278 -6.25 8.07 -26.92
N PHE A 279 -6.68 7.29 -25.92
CA PHE A 279 -5.90 7.11 -24.70
C PHE A 279 -4.52 6.57 -25.08
N ASN A 280 -3.47 7.21 -24.55
CA ASN A 280 -2.09 6.81 -24.81
C ASN A 280 -1.44 6.25 -23.54
N TYR A 281 -1.41 7.02 -22.46
CA TYR A 281 -0.76 6.59 -21.22
C TYR A 281 -1.28 7.34 -19.99
N TRP A 282 -1.07 6.75 -18.81
CA TRP A 282 -1.19 7.43 -17.52
C TRP A 282 0.07 8.25 -17.24
N ASP A 283 -0.09 9.54 -16.98
CA ASP A 283 0.99 10.45 -16.60
C ASP A 283 1.42 10.17 -15.15
N LEU A 284 2.21 9.12 -14.99
CA LEU A 284 2.73 8.60 -13.72
C LEU A 284 4.24 8.79 -13.72
N GLN A 285 4.78 9.41 -12.68
CA GLN A 285 6.19 9.82 -12.64
C GLN A 285 7.22 8.66 -12.69
N SER A 286 6.78 7.39 -12.64
CA SER A 286 7.67 6.23 -12.77
C SER A 286 6.92 4.89 -12.83
N SER A 287 6.20 4.56 -13.90
CA SER A 287 5.64 3.21 -14.06
C SER A 287 5.95 2.56 -15.40
N MET A 288 6.42 1.30 -15.35
CA MET A 288 6.30 0.39 -16.49
C MET A 288 4.80 0.21 -16.80
N ASN A 289 4.45 -0.02 -18.06
CA ASN A 289 3.07 -0.29 -18.50
C ASN A 289 2.08 0.87 -18.28
N HIS A 290 2.57 2.11 -18.25
CA HIS A 290 1.70 3.30 -18.20
C HIS A 290 0.72 3.41 -19.38
N HIS A 291 0.95 2.70 -20.48
CA HIS A 291 0.09 2.66 -21.65
C HIS A 291 -1.08 1.69 -21.52
N LEU A 292 -1.15 0.94 -20.41
CA LEU A 292 -2.30 0.10 -20.14
C LEU A 292 -3.51 0.95 -19.72
N ILE A 293 -4.66 0.59 -20.23
CA ILE A 293 -5.96 1.25 -20.05
C ILE A 293 -6.38 1.23 -18.58
N ARG A 294 -6.01 0.17 -17.86
CA ARG A 294 -6.20 0.03 -16.42
C ARG A 294 -4.92 0.35 -15.69
N HIS A 295 -5.00 1.30 -14.78
CA HIS A 295 -3.98 1.51 -13.78
C HIS A 295 -4.45 0.95 -12.43
N THR A 296 -3.69 0.02 -11.86
CA THR A 296 -3.95 -0.51 -10.52
C THR A 296 -3.06 0.19 -9.50
N PHE A 297 -3.63 0.53 -8.35
CA PHE A 297 -2.92 1.22 -7.29
C PHE A 297 -3.42 0.82 -5.91
N LEU A 298 -2.57 1.02 -4.91
CA LEU A 298 -2.89 0.83 -3.50
C LEU A 298 -3.06 2.21 -2.87
N ALA A 299 -4.24 2.50 -2.32
CA ALA A 299 -4.53 3.79 -1.71
C ALA A 299 -3.67 4.00 -0.44
N LYS A 300 -2.69 4.93 -0.48
CA LYS A 300 -1.78 5.23 0.65
C LYS A 300 -1.65 6.73 0.89
N ALA A 301 -1.31 7.10 2.11
CA ALA A 301 -1.24 8.50 2.59
C ALA A 301 -0.14 9.37 1.96
N PHE A 302 0.80 8.79 1.18
CA PHE A 302 1.99 9.50 0.68
C PHE A 302 2.23 9.39 -0.84
N SER A 303 1.36 8.73 -1.59
CA SER A 303 1.45 8.78 -3.07
C SER A 303 1.06 10.19 -3.55
N VAL A 304 1.70 10.75 -4.58
CA VAL A 304 1.14 11.90 -5.30
C VAL A 304 -0.19 11.44 -5.88
N VAL A 305 -1.31 11.92 -5.34
CA VAL A 305 -2.61 11.29 -5.59
C VAL A 305 -3.39 11.97 -6.70
N GLU A 306 -2.74 12.12 -7.84
CA GLU A 306 -3.39 12.55 -9.06
C GLU A 306 -3.09 11.53 -10.15
N PHE A 307 -4.14 10.97 -10.74
CA PHE A 307 -4.02 10.06 -11.87
C PHE A 307 -4.54 10.75 -13.12
N LYS A 308 -3.67 10.88 -14.12
CA LYS A 308 -3.95 11.58 -15.37
C LYS A 308 -3.88 10.64 -16.56
N ALA A 309 -5.03 10.28 -17.12
CA ALA A 309 -5.12 9.58 -18.40
C ALA A 309 -4.84 10.57 -19.53
N THR A 310 -3.71 10.44 -20.22
CA THR A 310 -3.32 11.32 -21.32
C THR A 310 -3.82 10.77 -22.66
N PHE A 311 -4.48 11.63 -23.42
CA PHE A 311 -4.93 11.34 -24.78
C PHE A 311 -4.11 12.14 -25.79
N LEU A 312 -3.77 11.49 -26.89
CA LEU A 312 -3.07 12.11 -28.02
C LEU A 312 -3.88 11.94 -29.32
N PRO A 313 -3.68 12.82 -30.31
CA PRO A 313 -4.30 12.67 -31.62
C PRO A 313 -3.77 11.44 -32.35
N THR A 314 -4.64 10.73 -33.05
CA THR A 314 -4.28 9.64 -33.97
C THR A 314 -4.32 10.10 -35.42
N SER A 315 -3.57 9.40 -36.27
CA SER A 315 -3.51 9.62 -37.72
C SER A 315 -4.13 8.45 -38.47
N VAL A 316 -4.82 8.75 -39.57
CA VAL A 316 -5.30 7.73 -40.51
C VAL A 316 -4.14 7.30 -41.39
N GLN A 317 -3.86 6.00 -41.41
CA GLN A 317 -2.80 5.39 -42.21
C GLN A 317 -3.31 4.17 -42.98
N ASN A 318 -2.64 3.90 -44.10
CA ASN A 318 -2.86 2.70 -44.90
C ASN A 318 -1.68 1.75 -44.69
N ILE A 319 -1.91 0.66 -43.95
CA ILE A 319 -0.90 -0.36 -43.69
C ILE A 319 -1.12 -1.46 -44.73
N LYS A 320 -0.12 -1.68 -45.58
CA LYS A 320 -0.21 -2.67 -46.66
C LYS A 320 1.08 -3.44 -46.78
N ASN A 321 0.96 -4.72 -47.10
CA ASN A 321 2.09 -5.46 -47.66
C ASN A 321 2.41 -4.86 -49.03
N TYR A 322 3.69 -4.63 -49.29
CA TYR A 322 4.16 -4.20 -50.59
C TYR A 322 5.02 -5.31 -51.20
N SER A 323 4.75 -5.65 -52.45
CA SER A 323 5.60 -6.51 -53.27
C SER A 323 5.80 -5.82 -54.60
N SER A 324 7.06 -5.73 -55.03
CA SER A 324 7.43 -5.18 -56.35
C SER A 324 6.91 -6.03 -57.52
N GLU A 325 6.49 -7.27 -57.25
CA GLU A 325 6.10 -8.25 -58.28
C GLU A 325 4.58 -8.34 -58.48
N LEU A 326 3.78 -7.79 -57.56
CA LEU A 326 2.32 -7.78 -57.66
C LEU A 326 1.84 -6.44 -58.22
N ALA A 327 1.11 -6.48 -59.34
CA ALA A 327 0.46 -5.30 -59.90
C ALA A 327 -0.46 -4.65 -58.86
N ALA A 328 -0.58 -3.32 -58.90
CA ALA A 328 -1.22 -2.46 -57.88
C ALA A 328 -2.69 -2.80 -57.49
N ASN A 329 -3.32 -3.76 -58.15
CA ASN A 329 -4.73 -4.13 -58.00
C ASN A 329 -4.96 -5.56 -57.47
N GLN A 330 -3.96 -6.22 -56.89
CA GLN A 330 -4.12 -7.56 -56.30
C GLN A 330 -4.24 -7.54 -54.77
N ASN A 331 -4.98 -8.52 -54.24
CA ASN A 331 -5.16 -8.74 -52.81
C ASN A 331 -3.80 -9.07 -52.18
N PHE A 332 -3.28 -8.19 -51.32
CA PHE A 332 -1.91 -8.25 -50.77
C PHE A 332 -1.79 -9.24 -49.59
N GLY A 333 -2.71 -10.19 -49.50
CA GLY A 333 -2.76 -11.19 -48.45
C GLY A 333 -3.17 -10.59 -47.11
N ARG A 334 -2.49 -11.04 -46.06
CA ARG A 334 -2.81 -10.81 -44.65
C ARG A 334 -1.66 -10.05 -43.96
N ILE A 335 -1.99 -9.19 -43.01
CA ILE A 335 -1.05 -8.45 -42.15
C ILE A 335 -1.34 -8.86 -40.72
N PHE A 336 -0.28 -9.19 -39.98
CA PHE A 336 -0.37 -9.40 -38.55
C PHE A 336 0.16 -8.15 -37.85
N LEU A 337 -0.71 -7.38 -37.22
CA LEU A 337 -0.35 -6.12 -36.56
C LEU A 337 -0.52 -6.26 -35.05
N GLN A 338 0.53 -5.88 -34.33
CA GLN A 338 0.55 -5.69 -32.90
C GLN A 338 0.33 -4.20 -32.61
N ASP A 339 -0.82 -3.86 -32.04
CA ASP A 339 -1.12 -2.52 -31.54
C ASP A 339 -1.18 -2.57 -30.01
N PRO A 340 -0.18 -2.02 -29.30
CA PRO A 340 -0.19 -1.97 -27.85
C PRO A 340 -1.39 -1.23 -27.26
N TRP A 341 -2.08 -0.40 -28.04
CA TRP A 341 -3.28 0.34 -27.65
C TRP A 341 -4.56 -0.23 -28.27
N TYR A 342 -4.56 -1.49 -28.74
CA TYR A 342 -5.78 -2.10 -29.27
C TYR A 342 -6.76 -2.39 -28.14
N ILE A 343 -7.98 -1.87 -28.27
CA ILE A 343 -9.01 -1.92 -27.23
C ILE A 343 -10.27 -2.53 -27.83
N TYR A 344 -10.86 -3.50 -27.14
CA TYR A 344 -12.07 -4.21 -27.57
C TYR A 344 -13.00 -4.48 -26.39
N LYS A 345 -14.27 -4.76 -26.65
CA LYS A 345 -15.20 -5.24 -25.61
C LYS A 345 -15.17 -6.77 -25.56
N ASP A 346 -15.04 -7.33 -24.37
CA ASP A 346 -15.22 -8.76 -24.17
C ASP A 346 -16.71 -9.17 -24.18
N ALA A 347 -16.98 -10.46 -23.97
CA ALA A 347 -18.33 -11.02 -23.93
C ALA A 347 -19.23 -10.37 -22.85
N ASN A 348 -18.63 -9.82 -21.79
CA ASN A 348 -19.31 -9.16 -20.69
C ASN A 348 -19.45 -7.64 -20.91
N GLN A 349 -19.15 -7.15 -22.11
CA GLN A 349 -19.17 -5.72 -22.46
C GLN A 349 -18.14 -4.87 -21.71
N ILE A 350 -17.12 -5.50 -21.10
CA ILE A 350 -16.04 -4.81 -20.41
C ILE A 350 -14.93 -4.51 -21.43
N TRP A 351 -14.42 -3.28 -21.39
CA TRP A 351 -13.31 -2.88 -22.25
C TRP A 351 -12.01 -3.58 -21.82
N GLN A 352 -11.38 -4.28 -22.75
CA GLN A 352 -10.10 -4.94 -22.59
C GLN A 352 -9.08 -4.30 -23.54
N GLN A 353 -7.80 -4.48 -23.21
CA GLN A 353 -6.69 -4.11 -24.06
C GLN A 353 -5.84 -5.34 -24.29
N THR A 354 -5.36 -5.51 -25.51
CA THR A 354 -4.41 -6.56 -25.88
C THR A 354 -3.28 -5.92 -26.68
N ASP A 355 -2.12 -6.53 -26.57
CA ASP A 355 -0.94 -6.27 -27.38
C ASP A 355 -0.56 -7.51 -28.19
N GLU A 356 -1.53 -8.39 -28.49
CA GLU A 356 -1.31 -9.55 -29.34
C GLU A 356 -1.29 -9.18 -30.84
N PHE A 357 -0.73 -10.07 -31.66
CA PHE A 357 -0.76 -9.92 -33.12
C PHE A 357 -2.14 -10.29 -33.65
N GLU A 358 -2.81 -9.32 -34.25
CA GLU A 358 -4.13 -9.49 -34.86
C GLU A 358 -4.03 -9.61 -36.39
N ASP A 359 -4.87 -10.47 -36.98
CA ASP A 359 -4.90 -10.74 -38.42
C ASP A 359 -5.84 -9.78 -39.17
N TYR A 360 -5.29 -9.05 -40.14
CA TYR A 360 -6.02 -8.11 -40.99
C TYR A 360 -5.82 -8.41 -42.47
N VAL A 361 -6.84 -8.11 -43.28
CA VAL A 361 -6.70 -8.10 -44.75
C VAL A 361 -5.86 -6.90 -45.18
N SER A 362 -4.91 -7.11 -46.09
CA SER A 362 -4.09 -6.03 -46.67
C SER A 362 -4.75 -5.45 -47.94
N PRO A 363 -4.96 -4.13 -48.05
CA PRO A 363 -4.57 -3.08 -47.10
C PRO A 363 -5.49 -2.96 -45.88
N LEU A 364 -4.89 -2.77 -44.69
CA LEU A 364 -5.59 -2.33 -43.49
C LEU A 364 -5.75 -0.81 -43.51
N LEU A 365 -7.00 -0.36 -43.56
CA LEU A 365 -7.36 1.05 -43.49
C LEU A 365 -7.65 1.43 -42.03
N THR A 366 -6.75 2.20 -41.42
CA THR A 366 -6.88 2.65 -40.02
C THR A 366 -7.73 3.92 -39.92
N SER A 367 -8.98 3.87 -40.39
CA SER A 367 -9.91 4.99 -40.23
C SER A 367 -10.12 5.33 -38.75
N ASN A 368 -10.42 6.59 -38.46
CA ASN A 368 -10.63 7.10 -37.10
C ASN A 368 -11.87 8.00 -36.98
N ASN A 369 -12.79 7.93 -37.95
CA ASN A 369 -13.97 8.79 -38.08
C ASN A 369 -15.22 8.25 -37.37
N SER A 370 -15.14 7.07 -36.74
CA SER A 370 -16.23 6.43 -35.99
C SER A 370 -15.67 5.63 -34.83
N ILE A 371 -16.41 5.54 -33.72
CA ILE A 371 -16.05 4.68 -32.57
C ILE A 371 -15.98 3.19 -32.92
N THR A 372 -16.54 2.78 -34.06
CA THR A 372 -16.48 1.40 -34.59
C THR A 372 -15.33 1.18 -35.57
N SER A 373 -14.56 2.23 -35.88
CA SER A 373 -13.37 2.13 -36.73
C SER A 373 -12.16 1.64 -35.93
N TYR A 374 -11.03 1.43 -36.61
CA TYR A 374 -9.77 1.06 -35.97
C TYR A 374 -9.29 2.13 -34.97
N GLY A 375 -9.64 3.40 -35.20
CA GLY A 375 -9.26 4.52 -34.33
C GLY A 375 -7.96 5.22 -34.73
N GLY A 376 -7.39 4.87 -35.89
CA GLY A 376 -6.10 5.38 -36.36
C GLY A 376 -4.91 4.85 -35.56
N VAL A 377 -3.73 5.36 -35.89
CA VAL A 377 -2.47 5.02 -35.21
C VAL A 377 -1.80 6.28 -34.68
N PHE A 378 -1.08 6.17 -33.57
CA PHE A 378 -0.12 7.21 -33.20
C PHE A 378 1.02 7.21 -34.23
N LEU A 379 1.73 8.33 -34.41
CA LEU A 379 2.92 8.41 -35.26
C LEU A 379 4.18 8.72 -34.44
N ASN A 380 5.35 8.54 -35.05
CA ASN A 380 6.66 8.91 -34.50
C ASN A 380 7.01 8.19 -33.18
N GLN A 381 6.65 6.92 -33.04
CA GLN A 381 7.10 6.10 -31.92
C GLN A 381 8.60 5.85 -32.00
N ARG A 382 9.23 5.77 -30.83
CA ARG A 382 10.64 5.47 -30.68
C ARG A 382 10.84 4.02 -30.26
N PHE A 383 11.06 3.14 -31.24
CA PHE A 383 11.36 1.72 -31.00
C PHE A 383 12.69 1.50 -30.27
N ASP A 384 13.56 2.52 -30.24
CA ASP A 384 14.88 2.47 -29.65
C ASP A 384 14.92 2.78 -28.15
N ILE A 385 13.80 3.24 -27.56
CA ILE A 385 13.70 3.46 -26.12
C ILE A 385 13.19 2.18 -25.43
N PRO A 386 13.96 1.60 -24.49
CA PRO A 386 13.50 0.44 -23.73
C PRO A 386 12.17 0.69 -23.02
N ASN A 387 11.29 -0.32 -23.04
CA ASN A 387 9.99 -0.33 -22.35
C ASN A 387 8.97 0.73 -22.83
N GLN A 388 9.16 1.34 -24.00
CA GLN A 388 8.11 2.13 -24.64
C GLN A 388 7.26 1.26 -25.58
N PRO A 389 5.93 1.40 -25.56
CA PRO A 389 5.07 0.71 -26.52
C PRO A 389 5.28 1.26 -27.94
N TYR A 390 5.29 0.39 -28.94
CA TYR A 390 5.30 0.75 -30.36
C TYR A 390 4.51 -0.28 -31.18
N TYR A 391 3.96 0.17 -32.31
CA TYR A 391 3.30 -0.72 -33.27
C TYR A 391 4.32 -1.65 -33.90
N SER A 392 3.99 -2.95 -34.00
CA SER A 392 4.85 -3.94 -34.67
C SER A 392 4.05 -4.70 -35.70
N VAL A 393 4.65 -5.00 -36.85
CA VAL A 393 4.08 -5.92 -37.82
C VAL A 393 4.85 -7.23 -37.77
N LYS A 394 4.15 -8.35 -37.71
CA LYS A 394 4.77 -9.66 -37.87
C LYS A 394 4.81 -9.99 -39.35
N ALA A 395 6.02 -10.13 -39.85
CA ALA A 395 6.25 -10.87 -41.07
C ALA A 395 6.46 -12.34 -40.70
N ASP A 396 5.52 -13.21 -41.07
CA ASP A 396 5.85 -14.63 -41.07
C ASP A 396 7.01 -14.85 -42.04
N TYR A 397 8.03 -15.53 -41.53
CA TYR A 397 9.21 -15.94 -42.27
C TYR A 397 8.82 -16.50 -43.65
N LEU A 398 9.36 -15.92 -44.72
CA LEU A 398 9.33 -16.46 -46.08
C LEU A 398 7.93 -16.78 -46.65
N GLN A 399 7.17 -15.77 -47.06
CA GLN A 399 5.95 -16.03 -47.83
C GLN A 399 6.31 -16.52 -49.24
N THR A 400 5.83 -17.71 -49.61
CA THR A 400 6.05 -18.29 -50.94
C THR A 400 4.81 -18.13 -51.79
N PHE A 401 4.90 -17.35 -52.87
CA PHE A 401 3.79 -17.15 -53.81
C PHE A 401 4.05 -17.96 -55.10
N ASN A 402 3.01 -18.64 -55.57
CA ASN A 402 2.99 -19.27 -56.89
C ASN A 402 2.67 -18.21 -57.93
N LEU A 403 3.58 -17.96 -58.87
CA LEU A 403 3.36 -17.08 -60.01
C LEU A 403 2.67 -17.88 -61.13
N PRO A 404 1.34 -17.75 -61.34
CA PRO A 404 0.59 -18.64 -62.23
C PRO A 404 1.04 -18.53 -63.69
N GLN A 405 1.64 -17.40 -64.05
CA GLN A 405 2.10 -17.07 -65.39
C GLN A 405 3.46 -17.68 -65.73
N THR A 406 4.28 -18.03 -64.72
CA THR A 406 5.64 -18.55 -64.92
C THR A 406 5.87 -19.94 -64.33
N GLY A 407 4.93 -20.46 -63.54
CA GLY A 407 5.03 -21.76 -62.86
C GLY A 407 6.10 -21.79 -61.76
N ARG A 408 6.64 -20.63 -61.36
CA ARG A 408 7.71 -20.52 -60.35
C ARG A 408 7.13 -20.09 -58.99
N THR A 409 7.77 -20.54 -57.92
CA THR A 409 7.56 -20.06 -56.55
C THR A 409 8.55 -18.95 -56.22
N HIS A 410 8.06 -17.78 -55.80
CA HIS A 410 8.92 -16.69 -55.31
C HIS A 410 8.81 -16.57 -53.80
N LYS A 411 9.95 -16.41 -53.13
CA LYS A 411 10.07 -16.31 -51.67
C LYS A 411 10.28 -14.84 -51.29
N PHE A 412 9.35 -14.26 -50.55
CA PHE A 412 9.46 -12.89 -50.07
C PHE A 412 10.03 -12.85 -48.66
N TYR A 413 11.05 -12.03 -48.48
CA TYR A 413 11.57 -11.63 -47.17
C TYR A 413 11.07 -10.22 -46.90
N PHE A 414 10.39 -10.01 -45.78
CA PHE A 414 10.05 -8.68 -45.30
C PHE A 414 11.12 -8.27 -44.29
N GLN A 415 11.63 -7.04 -44.43
CA GLN A 415 12.41 -6.34 -43.40
C GLN A 415 11.52 -5.34 -42.69
#